data_AF-A0A923RUH3-F1
#
_entry.id   AF-A0A923RUH3-F1
#
_cell.length_a   1.000
_cell.length_b   1.000
_cell.length_c   1.000
_cell.angle_alpha   90.00
_cell.angle_beta   90.00
_cell.angle_gamma   90.00
#
_symmetry.space_group_name_H-M   'P 1'
#
loop_
_entity.id
_entity.type
_entity.pdbx_description
1 polymer ?
#
loop_
_entity_poly.entity_id
_entity_poly.type
_entity_poly.pdbx_seq_one_letter_code
_entity_poly.pdbx_strand_id
1 'polypeptide(L)'
;MSMICYNAFNRLKTKKLDFLIINAFMPIVLGGLIYYLISPDVIFVKKIDVFLGWDRHTNSIMESSVMMKFVRNYLLDMMWAYALVFTLFFIMGNKTAELLKILTITTVFSAGIEILQLTPFVRGTFDILDIIAEFFAGIAAGFIIKYNFHKEEKRRYETNI
;
A
#
# COMPACT_ATOMS: atom_id res chain seq x y z
N MET A 1 -13.30 -10.64 14.43
CA MET A 1 -11.88 -10.92 14.18
C MET A 1 -11.75 -12.39 13.79
N SER A 2 -11.36 -12.73 12.56
CA SER A 2 -11.24 -14.14 12.15
C SER A 2 -10.17 -14.86 12.98
N MET A 3 -10.29 -16.17 13.17
CA MET A 3 -9.33 -17.00 13.94
C MET A 3 -7.88 -16.86 13.42
N ILE A 4 -7.74 -16.53 12.13
CA ILE A 4 -6.47 -16.22 11.47
C ILE A 4 -5.86 -14.91 12.00
N CYS A 5 -6.67 -13.83 12.10
CA CYS A 5 -6.24 -12.56 12.69
C CYS A 5 -5.85 -12.70 14.16
N TYR A 6 -6.61 -13.47 14.95
CA TYR A 6 -6.30 -13.71 16.36
C TYR A 6 -4.95 -14.43 16.55
N ASN A 7 -4.68 -15.45 15.74
CA ASN A 7 -3.43 -16.20 15.78
C ASN A 7 -2.22 -15.40 15.27
N ALA A 8 -2.41 -14.54 14.26
CA ALA A 8 -1.37 -13.62 13.78
C ALA A 8 -1.02 -12.56 14.84
N PHE A 9 -2.04 -12.01 15.51
CA PHE A 9 -1.90 -11.00 16.56
C PHE A 9 -1.14 -11.53 17.78
N ASN A 10 -1.50 -12.72 18.29
CA ASN A 10 -0.87 -13.29 19.50
C ASN A 10 0.61 -13.66 19.34
N ARG A 11 1.12 -13.81 18.10
CA ARG A 11 2.53 -14.15 17.84
C ARG A 11 3.49 -12.95 17.90
N LEU A 12 2.98 -11.72 17.95
CA LEU A 12 3.78 -10.52 17.92
C LEU A 12 3.90 -9.88 19.31
N LYS A 13 5.12 -9.55 19.73
CA LYS A 13 5.31 -8.56 20.81
C LYS A 13 4.75 -7.23 20.29
N THR A 14 3.93 -6.56 21.11
CA THR A 14 3.15 -5.35 20.78
C THR A 14 3.84 -4.34 19.85
N LYS A 15 5.11 -3.99 20.09
CA LYS A 15 5.85 -3.04 19.24
C LYS A 15 6.01 -3.44 17.77
N LYS A 16 6.11 -4.74 17.47
CA LYS A 16 6.21 -5.25 16.08
C LYS A 16 4.88 -5.15 15.35
N LEU A 17 3.79 -5.32 16.08
CA LEU A 17 2.45 -5.21 15.55
C LEU A 17 2.16 -3.76 15.14
N ASP A 18 2.43 -2.81 16.02
CA ASP A 18 2.18 -1.39 15.75
C ASP A 18 2.95 -0.92 14.51
N PHE A 19 4.22 -1.31 14.38
CA PHE A 19 5.03 -0.99 13.21
C PHE A 19 4.41 -1.53 11.91
N LEU A 20 3.97 -2.78 11.89
CA LEU A 20 3.37 -3.38 10.69
C LEU A 20 2.02 -2.75 10.35
N ILE A 21 1.17 -2.54 11.35
CA ILE A 21 -0.16 -1.93 11.17
C ILE A 21 0.00 -0.51 10.63
N ILE A 22 0.90 0.30 11.20
CA ILE A 22 1.12 1.68 10.76
C ILE A 22 1.59 1.71 9.31
N ASN A 23 2.55 0.87 8.93
CA ASN A 23 3.07 0.83 7.56
C ASN A 23 2.09 0.20 6.56
N ALA A 24 1.09 -0.56 7.01
CA ALA A 24 0.00 -1.03 6.17
C ALA A 24 -1.11 0.03 6.03
N PHE A 25 -1.55 0.65 7.12
CA PHE A 25 -2.70 1.57 7.13
C PHE A 25 -2.36 2.99 6.67
N MET A 26 -1.24 3.56 7.10
CA MET A 26 -0.90 4.95 6.79
C MET A 26 -0.82 5.22 5.28
N PRO A 27 -0.18 4.36 4.45
CA PRO A 27 -0.12 4.60 3.01
C PRO A 27 -1.49 4.52 2.33
N ILE A 28 -2.39 3.64 2.82
CA ILE A 28 -3.75 3.54 2.28
C ILE A 28 -4.54 4.82 2.60
N VAL A 29 -4.48 5.29 3.84
CA VAL A 29 -5.20 6.50 4.27
C VAL A 29 -4.65 7.74 3.57
N LEU A 30 -3.33 7.90 3.56
CA LEU A 30 -2.69 9.04 2.90
C LEU A 30 -2.92 9.01 1.40
N GLY A 31 -2.81 7.85 0.75
CA GLY A 31 -3.11 7.70 -0.67
C GLY A 31 -4.57 8.05 -0.97
N GLY A 32 -5.51 7.57 -0.15
CA GLY A 32 -6.93 7.92 -0.29
C GLY A 32 -7.21 9.42 -0.14
N LEU A 33 -6.58 10.08 0.83
CA LEU A 33 -6.70 11.54 1.04
C LEU A 33 -6.11 12.33 -0.13
N ILE A 34 -4.92 11.94 -0.60
CA ILE A 34 -4.27 12.55 -1.77
C ILE A 34 -5.15 12.37 -3.01
N TYR A 35 -5.71 11.17 -3.21
CA TYR A 35 -6.60 10.88 -4.33
C TYR A 35 -7.89 11.73 -4.28
N TYR A 36 -8.51 11.87 -3.10
CA TYR A 36 -9.69 12.70 -2.88
C TYR A 36 -9.42 14.17 -3.23
N LEU A 37 -8.26 14.71 -2.85
CA LEU A 37 -7.89 16.10 -3.11
C LEU A 37 -7.54 16.37 -4.58
N ILE A 38 -6.97 15.40 -5.28
CA ILE A 38 -6.40 15.58 -6.64
C ILE A 38 -7.38 15.17 -7.73
N SER A 39 -8.28 14.22 -7.45
CA SER A 39 -9.18 13.65 -8.44
C SER A 39 -10.66 13.88 -8.07
N PRO A 40 -11.15 15.13 -8.04
CA PRO A 40 -12.54 15.43 -7.68
C PRO A 40 -13.56 14.79 -8.64
N ASP A 41 -13.13 14.47 -9.86
CA ASP A 41 -14.03 13.98 -10.89
C ASP A 41 -14.40 12.49 -10.82
N VAL A 42 -13.76 11.71 -9.95
CA VAL A 42 -14.02 10.27 -9.87
C VAL A 42 -15.32 10.00 -9.11
N ILE A 43 -16.05 8.97 -9.55
CA ILE A 43 -17.34 8.56 -8.97
C ILE A 43 -17.27 8.36 -7.46
N PHE A 44 -16.14 7.88 -6.95
CA PHE A 44 -15.91 7.70 -5.53
C PHE A 44 -15.93 9.02 -4.75
N VAL A 45 -15.21 10.02 -5.25
CA VAL A 45 -15.12 11.35 -4.64
C VAL A 45 -16.48 12.05 -4.69
N LYS A 46 -17.14 12.02 -5.85
CA LYS A 46 -18.52 12.53 -6.03
C LYS A 46 -19.52 11.92 -5.05
N LYS A 47 -19.41 10.62 -4.74
CA LYS A 47 -20.27 9.96 -3.74
C LYS A 47 -19.97 10.41 -2.32
N ILE A 48 -18.70 10.65 -1.99
CA ILE A 48 -18.28 11.19 -0.70
C ILE A 48 -18.79 12.63 -0.54
N ASP A 49 -18.68 13.45 -1.57
CA ASP A 49 -19.12 14.85 -1.54
C ASP A 49 -20.63 14.97 -1.33
N VAL A 50 -21.40 14.14 -2.04
CA VAL A 50 -22.86 14.03 -1.84
C VAL A 50 -23.20 13.58 -0.43
N PHE A 51 -22.42 12.66 0.15
CA PHE A 51 -22.62 12.20 1.52
C PHE A 51 -22.26 13.27 2.57
N LEU A 52 -21.23 14.06 2.33
CA LEU A 52 -20.75 15.11 3.25
C LEU A 52 -21.44 16.47 3.06
N GLY A 53 -22.21 16.65 1.98
CA GLY A 53 -22.86 17.91 1.64
C GLY A 53 -21.88 19.02 1.24
N TRP A 54 -20.68 18.64 0.77
CA TRP A 54 -19.62 19.58 0.38
C TRP A 54 -19.54 19.70 -1.15
N ASP A 55 -20.06 20.81 -1.67
CA ASP A 55 -19.99 21.14 -3.12
C ASP A 55 -18.74 21.93 -3.51
N ARG A 56 -17.78 22.11 -2.60
CA ARG A 56 -16.57 22.91 -2.85
C ARG A 56 -15.35 22.05 -3.05
N HIS A 57 -15.33 21.31 -4.14
CA HIS A 57 -14.04 20.95 -4.73
C HIS A 57 -13.48 22.13 -5.50
N THR A 58 -12.22 22.43 -5.25
CA THR A 58 -11.47 23.48 -5.92
C THR A 58 -11.31 23.11 -7.39
N ASN A 59 -12.32 23.44 -8.18
CA ASN A 59 -12.20 23.62 -9.62
C ASN A 59 -11.07 24.64 -9.82
N SER A 60 -9.90 24.22 -10.33
CA SER A 60 -9.03 24.97 -11.25
C SER A 60 -7.51 24.87 -11.05
N ILE A 61 -6.96 24.35 -9.95
CA ILE A 61 -5.55 24.69 -9.66
C ILE A 61 -4.50 23.68 -10.17
N MET A 62 -4.81 22.41 -10.44
CA MET A 62 -3.74 21.38 -10.41
C MET A 62 -3.61 20.42 -11.60
N GLU A 63 -4.34 20.58 -12.70
CA GLU A 63 -4.23 19.67 -13.86
C GLU A 63 -2.94 19.81 -14.70
N SER A 64 -2.20 20.92 -14.57
CA SER A 64 -1.18 21.28 -15.57
C SER A 64 0.26 20.87 -15.22
N SER A 65 0.55 20.41 -13.99
CA SER A 65 1.92 20.09 -13.59
C SER A 65 2.25 18.60 -13.78
N VAL A 66 3.43 18.33 -14.37
CA VAL A 66 3.96 16.96 -14.55
C VAL A 66 4.03 16.21 -13.21
N MET A 67 4.33 16.92 -12.12
CA MET A 67 4.38 16.36 -10.77
C MET A 67 3.02 15.86 -10.30
N MET A 68 1.93 16.57 -10.61
CA MET A 68 0.59 16.15 -10.23
C MET A 68 0.12 14.92 -10.98
N LYS A 69 0.49 14.81 -12.26
CA LYS A 69 0.26 13.60 -13.05
C LYS A 69 1.03 12.42 -12.49
N PHE A 70 2.29 12.64 -12.07
CA PHE A 70 3.08 11.59 -11.43
C PHE A 70 2.47 11.12 -10.10
N VAL A 71 2.07 12.07 -9.25
CA VAL A 71 1.43 11.75 -7.96
C VAL A 71 0.13 10.98 -8.16
N ARG A 72 -0.70 11.40 -9.11
CA ARG A 72 -2.00 10.77 -9.37
C ARG A 72 -1.87 9.37 -9.97
N ASN A 73 -0.95 9.18 -10.90
CA ASN A 73 -0.86 7.94 -11.66
C ASN A 73 0.08 6.93 -10.99
N TYR A 74 1.24 7.35 -10.49
CA TYR A 74 2.25 6.40 -10.00
C TYR A 74 2.34 6.34 -8.47
N LEU A 75 2.29 7.49 -7.77
CA LEU A 75 2.55 7.50 -6.33
C LEU A 75 1.50 6.72 -5.54
N LEU A 76 0.23 6.81 -5.94
CA LEU A 76 -0.87 6.12 -5.26
C LEU A 76 -0.74 4.61 -5.38
N ASP A 77 -0.46 4.10 -6.57
CA ASP A 77 -0.29 2.67 -6.80
C ASP A 77 0.96 2.14 -6.08
N MET A 78 2.05 2.93 -6.06
CA MET A 78 3.22 2.63 -5.23
C MET A 78 2.87 2.53 -3.73
N MET A 79 2.04 3.44 -3.21
CA MET A 79 1.61 3.41 -1.80
C MET A 79 0.74 2.20 -1.49
N TRP A 80 -0.10 1.76 -2.43
CA TRP A 80 -0.95 0.58 -2.27
C TRP A 80 -0.15 -0.72 -2.36
N ALA A 81 0.75 -0.85 -3.33
CA ALA A 81 1.67 -1.99 -3.44
C ALA A 81 2.55 -2.12 -2.18
N TYR A 82 3.06 -0.99 -1.68
CA TYR A 82 3.79 -0.93 -0.41
C TYR A 82 2.96 -1.47 0.76
N ALA A 83 1.73 -0.96 0.93
CA ALA A 83 0.83 -1.39 2.00
C ALA A 83 0.46 -2.88 1.90
N LEU A 84 0.31 -3.40 0.68
CA LEU A 84 0.02 -4.80 0.41
C LEU A 84 1.15 -5.71 0.89
N VAL A 85 2.42 -5.36 0.66
CA VAL A 85 3.57 -6.12 1.17
C VAL A 85 3.55 -6.21 2.71
N PHE A 86 3.31 -5.10 3.39
CA PHE A 86 3.21 -5.08 4.86
C PHE A 86 2.03 -5.92 5.37
N THR A 87 0.90 -5.84 4.70
CA THR A 87 -0.31 -6.59 5.05
C THR A 87 -0.11 -8.10 4.88
N LEU A 88 0.48 -8.52 3.76
CA LEU A 88 0.78 -9.93 3.51
C LEU A 88 1.83 -10.47 4.48
N PHE A 89 2.86 -9.68 4.78
CA PHE A 89 3.86 -10.05 5.79
C PHE A 89 3.24 -10.26 7.17
N PHE A 90 2.31 -9.37 7.55
CA PHE A 90 1.55 -9.49 8.79
C PHE A 90 0.70 -10.77 8.82
N ILE A 91 -0.06 -11.06 7.77
CA ILE A 91 -0.96 -12.23 7.68
C ILE A 91 -0.18 -13.54 7.65
N MET A 92 0.93 -13.61 6.91
CA MET A 92 1.75 -14.82 6.76
C MET A 92 2.62 -15.14 8.00
N GLY A 93 2.55 -14.31 9.03
CA GLY A 93 3.19 -14.60 10.31
C GLY A 93 4.65 -14.17 10.39
N ASN A 94 5.03 -13.16 9.61
CA ASN A 94 6.24 -12.34 9.83
C ASN A 94 7.58 -13.08 9.74
N LYS A 95 7.64 -14.13 8.92
CA LYS A 95 8.89 -14.83 8.63
C LYS A 95 9.61 -14.14 7.48
N THR A 96 10.79 -13.62 7.74
CA THR A 96 11.64 -12.99 6.72
C THR A 96 12.00 -13.95 5.56
N ALA A 97 12.04 -15.26 5.82
CA ALA A 97 12.21 -16.30 4.80
C ALA A 97 11.08 -16.33 3.76
N GLU A 98 9.89 -15.83 4.10
CA GLU A 98 8.73 -15.78 3.21
C GLU A 98 8.64 -14.45 2.46
N LEU A 99 9.57 -13.52 2.68
CA LEU A 99 9.53 -12.20 2.06
C LEU A 99 9.59 -12.27 0.53
N LEU A 100 10.41 -13.18 -0.02
CA LEU A 100 10.45 -13.36 -1.48
C LEU A 100 9.10 -13.82 -2.02
N LYS A 101 8.42 -14.73 -1.32
CA LYS A 101 7.07 -15.19 -1.70
C LYS A 101 6.06 -14.05 -1.64
N ILE A 102 6.13 -13.22 -0.59
CA ILE A 102 5.26 -12.05 -0.44
C ILE A 102 5.47 -11.06 -1.58
N LEU A 103 6.73 -10.76 -1.92
CA LEU A 103 7.07 -9.90 -3.05
C LEU A 103 6.53 -10.49 -4.36
N THR A 104 6.71 -11.79 -4.59
CA THR A 104 6.17 -12.46 -5.79
C THR A 104 4.65 -12.35 -5.86
N ILE A 105 3.93 -12.62 -4.76
CA ILE A 105 2.47 -12.52 -4.70
C ILE A 105 2.02 -11.09 -4.99
N THR A 106 2.68 -10.10 -4.36
CA THR A 106 2.36 -8.68 -4.55
C THR A 106 2.56 -8.28 -6.01
N THR A 107 3.72 -8.57 -6.60
CA THR A 107 4.01 -8.24 -8.01
C THR A 107 3.06 -8.91 -8.98
N VAL A 108 2.72 -10.20 -8.77
CA VAL A 108 1.78 -10.92 -9.64
C VAL A 108 0.37 -10.34 -9.49
N PHE A 109 -0.03 -9.99 -8.27
CA PHE A 109 -1.33 -9.37 -8.01
C PHE A 109 -1.44 -8.00 -8.70
N SER A 110 -0.46 -7.12 -8.49
CA SER A 110 -0.34 -5.81 -9.14
C SER A 110 -0.40 -5.90 -10.66
N ALA A 111 0.48 -6.71 -11.26
CA ALA A 111 0.47 -6.93 -12.71
C ALA A 111 -0.85 -7.55 -13.20
N GLY A 112 -1.47 -8.41 -12.40
CA GLY A 112 -2.78 -8.99 -12.71
C GLY A 112 -3.90 -7.95 -12.75
N ILE A 113 -3.92 -7.01 -11.80
CA ILE A 113 -4.87 -5.89 -11.79
C ILE A 113 -4.67 -5.02 -13.02
N GLU A 114 -3.42 -4.69 -13.37
CA GLU A 114 -3.11 -3.92 -14.59
C GLU A 114 -3.57 -4.64 -15.86
N ILE A 115 -3.28 -5.93 -16.00
CA ILE A 115 -3.73 -6.72 -17.15
C ILE A 115 -5.26 -6.77 -17.23
N LEU A 116 -5.96 -6.82 -16.09
CA LEU A 116 -7.42 -6.80 -16.07
C LEU A 116 -8.00 -5.48 -16.61
N GLN A 117 -7.25 -4.38 -16.60
CA GLN A 117 -7.68 -3.11 -17.20
C GLN A 117 -7.74 -3.16 -18.74
N LEU A 118 -7.15 -4.18 -19.37
CA LEU A 118 -7.37 -4.46 -20.80
C LEU A 118 -8.78 -4.99 -21.08
N THR A 119 -9.53 -5.35 -20.04
CA THR A 119 -10.91 -5.85 -20.14
C THR A 119 -11.91 -4.73 -19.83
N PRO A 120 -13.14 -4.77 -20.38
CA PRO A 120 -14.16 -3.76 -20.09
C PRO A 120 -14.70 -3.82 -18.65
N PHE A 121 -14.30 -4.82 -17.85
CA PHE A 121 -14.77 -5.01 -16.48
C PHE A 121 -14.08 -4.08 -15.49
N VAL A 122 -12.80 -3.77 -15.72
CA VAL A 122 -12.01 -2.90 -14.86
C VAL A 122 -11.74 -1.60 -15.59
N ARG A 123 -12.22 -0.49 -15.02
CA ARG A 123 -11.95 0.84 -15.57
C ARG A 123 -10.53 1.25 -15.17
N GLY A 124 -9.66 1.41 -16.16
CA GLY A 124 -8.27 1.82 -15.98
C GLY A 124 -7.58 2.02 -17.32
N THR A 125 -6.32 2.43 -17.29
CA THR A 125 -5.45 2.50 -18.46
C THR A 125 -4.26 1.62 -18.18
N PHE A 126 -4.11 0.54 -18.95
CA PHE A 126 -2.94 -0.34 -18.82
C PHE A 126 -1.65 0.47 -19.01
N ASP A 127 -0.85 0.59 -17.94
CA ASP A 127 0.46 1.23 -17.97
C ASP A 127 1.53 0.28 -17.42
N ILE A 128 2.53 -0.02 -18.25
CA ILE A 128 3.68 -0.85 -17.86
C ILE A 128 4.50 -0.14 -16.77
N LEU A 129 4.51 1.20 -16.76
CA LEU A 129 5.21 1.97 -15.76
C LEU A 129 4.62 1.80 -14.36
N ASP A 130 3.31 1.54 -14.24
CA ASP A 130 2.66 1.25 -12.96
C ASP A 130 3.18 -0.06 -12.38
N ILE A 131 3.24 -1.12 -13.20
CA ILE A 131 3.82 -2.41 -12.81
C ILE A 131 5.27 -2.26 -12.32
N ILE A 132 6.06 -1.44 -13.01
CA ILE A 132 7.46 -1.18 -12.62
C ILE A 132 7.53 -0.40 -11.31
N ALA A 133 6.72 0.66 -11.17
CA ALA A 133 6.70 1.50 -9.97
C ALA A 133 6.26 0.71 -8.73
N GLU A 134 5.20 -0.10 -8.86
CA GLU A 134 4.72 -1.00 -7.82
C GLU A 134 5.74 -2.05 -7.43
N PHE A 135 6.48 -2.61 -8.40
CA PHE A 135 7.57 -3.54 -8.13
C PHE A 135 8.67 -2.91 -7.28
N PHE A 136 9.10 -1.68 -7.60
CA PHE A 136 10.08 -0.96 -6.80
C PHE A 136 9.57 -0.61 -5.40
N ALA A 137 8.29 -0.21 -5.29
CA ALA A 137 7.66 0.04 -4.00
C ALA A 137 7.61 -1.22 -3.12
N GLY A 138 7.30 -2.37 -3.72
CA GLY A 138 7.33 -3.66 -3.05
C GLY A 138 8.73 -4.02 -2.55
N ILE A 139 9.76 -3.84 -3.38
CA ILE A 139 11.16 -4.03 -2.98
C ILE A 139 11.53 -3.12 -1.80
N ALA A 140 11.17 -1.84 -1.85
CA ALA A 140 11.42 -0.90 -0.76
C ALA A 140 10.76 -1.34 0.56
N ALA A 141 9.49 -1.75 0.51
CA ALA A 141 8.79 -2.33 1.66
C ALA A 141 9.53 -3.57 2.20
N GLY A 142 9.97 -4.46 1.33
CA GLY A 142 10.73 -5.65 1.70
C GLY A 142 12.06 -5.32 2.39
N PHE A 143 12.80 -4.33 1.89
CA PHE A 143 14.03 -3.86 2.54
C PHE A 143 13.75 -3.29 3.93
N ILE A 144 12.70 -2.48 4.09
CA ILE A 144 12.32 -1.89 5.38
C ILE A 144 11.96 -2.99 6.38
N ILE A 145 11.18 -3.99 5.96
CA ILE A 145 10.83 -5.14 6.80
C ILE A 145 12.10 -5.90 7.20
N LYS A 146 12.95 -6.27 6.24
CA LYS A 146 14.18 -7.02 6.50
C LYS A 146 15.10 -6.27 7.46
N TYR A 147 15.30 -4.97 7.24
CA TYR A 147 16.16 -4.13 8.07
C TYR A 147 15.65 -4.01 9.52
N ASN A 148 14.37 -3.71 9.71
CA ASN A 148 13.80 -3.52 11.06
C ASN A 148 13.75 -4.83 11.86
N PHE A 149 13.35 -5.93 11.22
CA PHE A 149 13.25 -7.22 11.92
C PHE A 149 14.62 -7.81 12.26
N HIS A 150 15.63 -7.65 11.40
CA HIS A 150 17.00 -8.09 11.68
C HIS A 150 17.68 -7.25 12.78
N LYS A 151 17.49 -5.92 12.77
CA LYS A 151 18.02 -5.01 13.80
C LYS A 151 17.46 -5.31 15.19
N GLU A 152 16.19 -5.71 15.27
CA GLU A 152 15.56 -6.07 16.54
C GLU A 152 15.96 -7.46 17.05
N GLU A 153 16.15 -8.45 16.18
CA GLU A 153 16.74 -9.73 16.57
C GLU A 153 18.10 -9.52 17.21
N LYS A 154 18.98 -8.74 16.56
CA LYS A 154 20.29 -8.39 17.08
C LYS A 154 20.23 -7.70 18.46
N ARG A 155 19.38 -6.69 18.60
CA ARG A 155 19.17 -6.00 19.90
C ARG A 155 18.67 -6.94 21.00
N ARG A 156 17.81 -7.91 20.67
CA ARG A 156 17.32 -8.89 21.65
C ARG A 156 18.46 -9.78 22.14
N TYR A 157 19.34 -10.24 21.27
CA TYR A 157 20.52 -11.02 21.69
C TYR A 157 21.44 -10.22 22.61
N GLU A 158 21.71 -8.96 22.28
CA GLU A 158 22.56 -8.07 23.09
C GLU A 158 21.99 -7.78 24.49
N THR A 159 20.65 -7.74 24.66
CA THR A 159 20.01 -7.51 25.96
C THR A 159 19.77 -8.77 26.82
N ASN A 160 19.96 -9.97 26.26
CA ASN A 160 19.81 -11.23 27.01
C ASN A 160 21.16 -11.86 27.38
N ILE A 161 22.26 -11.11 27.21
CA ILE A 161 23.59 -11.36 27.75
C ILE A 161 23.77 -10.38 28.92
#